data_AF-A0A0A3I0X8-F1
#
_entry.id   AF-A0A0A3I0X8-F1
#
_cell.length_a   1.000
_cell.length_b   1.000
_cell.length_c   1.000
_cell.angle_alpha   90.00
_cell.angle_beta   90.00
_cell.angle_gamma   90.00
#
_symmetry.space_group_name_H-M   'P 1'
#
loop_
_entity.id
_entity.type
_entity.pdbx_description
1 polymer ?
#
loop_
_entity_poly.entity_id
_entity_poly.type
_entity_poly.pdbx_seq_one_letter_code
_entity_poly.pdbx_strand_id
1 'polypeptide(L)' 'MEFLLLGITLWLIVIVSLIFMVRGFQEKSPTTIFFSVFGYLLPMLYFSIYELYFIAFALLSIIPFVAAFKIKS' A
#
# COMPACT_ATOMS: atom_id res chain seq x y z
N MET A 1 -17.11 15.81 10.25
CA MET A 1 -16.27 15.07 11.22
C MET A 1 -15.91 13.68 10.69
N GLU A 2 -16.88 12.93 10.17
CA GLU A 2 -16.70 11.58 9.62
C GLU A 2 -15.71 11.50 8.45
N PHE A 3 -15.76 12.46 7.52
CA PHE A 3 -14.85 12.51 6.37
C PHE A 3 -13.38 12.70 6.77
N LEU A 4 -13.12 13.51 7.80
CA LEU A 4 -11.78 13.74 8.34
C LEU A 4 -11.26 12.49 9.07
N LEU A 5 -12.14 11.81 9.83
CA LEU A 5 -11.81 10.55 10.48
C LEU A 5 -11.47 9.45 9.47
N LEU A 6 -12.25 9.34 8.38
CA LEU A 6 -11.99 8.40 7.29
C LEU A 6 -10.65 8.69 6.62
N GLY A 7 -10.38 9.96 6.30
CA GLY A 7 -9.10 10.38 5.72
C GLY A 7 -7.90 10.00 6.59
N ILE A 8 -7.96 10.30 7.90
CA ILE A 8 -6.91 9.92 8.86
C ILE A 8 -6.74 8.40 8.92
N THR A 9 -7.85 7.65 8.94
CA THR A 9 -7.81 6.18 9.00
C THR A 9 -7.13 5.60 7.75
N LEU A 10 -7.45 6.11 6.56
CA LEU A 10 -6.82 5.69 5.31
C LEU A 10 -5.33 6.05 5.27
N TRP A 11 -4.96 7.24 5.74
CA TRP A 11 -3.54 7.62 5.87
C TRP A 11 -2.78 6.74 6.86
N LEU A 12 -3.39 6.36 7.99
CA LEU A 12 -2.79 5.41 8.92
C LEU A 12 -2.59 4.04 8.27
N ILE A 13 -3.58 3.55 7.51
CA ILE A 13 -3.47 2.30 6.75
C ILE A 13 -2.29 2.38 5.77
N VAL A 14 -2.12 3.50 5.06
CA VAL A 14 -1.00 3.71 4.14
C VAL A 14 0.34 3.62 4.87
N ILE A 15 0.51 4.34 5.98
CA ILE A 15 1.75 4.36 6.76
C ILE A 15 2.09 2.95 7.28
N VAL A 16 1.12 2.29 7.90
CA VAL A 16 1.28 0.93 8.41
C VAL A 16 1.64 -0.03 7.29
N SER A 17 0.95 0.06 6.15
CA SER A 17 1.23 -0.77 4.97
C SER A 17 2.65 -0.57 4.46
N LEU A 18 3.16 0.66 4.39
CA LEU A 18 4.55 0.93 4.00
C LEU A 18 5.56 0.29 4.96
N ILE A 19 5.32 0.36 6.27
CA ILE A 19 6.16 -0.29 7.28
C ILE A 19 6.17 -1.81 7.10
N PHE A 20 5.00 -2.43 6.94
CA PHE A 20 4.88 -3.87 6.70
C PHE A 20 5.49 -4.29 5.38
N MET A 21 5.46 -3.44 4.36
CA MET A 21 6.10 -3.71 3.07
C MET A 21 7.62 -3.82 3.21
N VAL A 22 8.25 -2.84 3.88
CA VAL A 22 9.68 -2.86 4.17
C VAL A 22 10.04 -4.11 4.99
N ARG A 23 9.26 -4.40 6.03
CA ARG A 23 9.46 -5.58 6.87
C ARG A 23 9.29 -6.88 6.08
N GLY A 24 8.31 -6.96 5.18
CA GLY A 24 8.10 -8.10 4.30
C GLY A 24 9.28 -8.37 3.38
N PHE A 25 9.93 -7.32 2.86
CA PHE A 25 11.18 -7.46 2.11
C PHE A 25 12.34 -7.95 2.97
N GLN A 26 12.46 -7.46 4.21
CA GLN A 26 13.51 -7.89 5.14
C GLN A 26 13.34 -9.36 5.54
N GLU A 27 12.12 -9.78 5.85
CA GLU A 27 11.77 -11.15 6.23
C GLU A 27 11.66 -12.09 5.02
N LYS A 28 11.78 -11.57 3.79
CA LYS A 28 11.54 -12.30 2.54
C LYS A 28 10.19 -13.05 2.54
N SER A 29 9.16 -12.43 3.13
CA SER A 29 7.82 -12.98 3.21
C SER A 29 6.96 -12.45 2.05
N PRO A 30 6.70 -13.24 1.00
CA PRO A 30 5.88 -12.80 -0.13
C PRO A 30 4.46 -12.47 0.31
N THR A 31 3.93 -13.20 1.29
CA THR A 31 2.60 -12.97 1.88
C THR A 31 2.52 -11.61 2.55
N THR A 32 3.51 -11.26 3.38
CA THR A 32 3.54 -9.95 4.06
C THR A 32 3.61 -8.81 3.04
N ILE A 33 4.45 -8.97 2.00
CA ILE A 33 4.56 -7.97 0.93
C ILE A 33 3.23 -7.84 0.19
N PHE A 34 2.60 -8.95 -0.18
CA PHE A 34 1.32 -8.92 -0.89
C PHE A 34 0.25 -8.16 -0.11
N PHE A 35 0.02 -8.50 1.16
CA PHE A 35 -0.97 -7.79 1.98
C PHE A 35 -0.63 -6.31 2.17
N SER A 36 0.65 -5.99 2.36
CA SER A 36 1.10 -4.60 2.49
C SER A 36 0.89 -3.79 1.19
N VAL A 37 1.04 -4.42 0.02
CA VAL A 37 0.76 -3.81 -1.27
C VAL A 37 -0.72 -3.47 -1.40
N PHE A 38 -1.63 -4.40 -1.07
CA PHE A 38 -3.06 -4.11 -1.10
C PHE A 38 -3.47 -3.04 -0.10
N GLY A 39 -2.91 -3.09 1.12
CA GLY A 39 -3.14 -2.08 2.15
C GLY A 39 -2.71 -0.68 1.73
N TYR A 40 -1.67 -0.56 0.90
CA TYR A 40 -1.26 0.72 0.31
C TYR A 40 -2.08 1.10 -0.94
N LEU A 41 -2.34 0.15 -1.83
CA LEU A 41 -2.99 0.38 -3.13
C LEU A 41 -4.44 0.86 -2.96
N LEU A 42 -5.21 0.22 -2.08
CA LEU A 42 -6.64 0.53 -1.94
C LEU A 42 -6.89 1.97 -1.46
N PRO A 43 -6.21 2.49 -0.42
CA PRO A 43 -6.31 3.90 -0.05
C PRO A 43 -5.88 4.85 -1.17
N MET A 44 -4.81 4.55 -1.91
CA MET A 44 -4.36 5.42 -3.01
C MET A 44 -5.38 5.48 -4.15
N LEU A 45 -6.00 4.35 -4.50
CA LEU A 45 -7.11 4.32 -5.46
C LEU A 45 -8.33 5.08 -4.92
N TYR A 46 -8.65 4.97 -3.64
CA TYR A 46 -9.71 5.75 -3.03
C TYR A 46 -9.42 7.26 -3.11
N PHE A 47 -8.21 7.70 -2.76
CA PHE A 47 -7.81 9.10 -2.87
C PHE A 47 -7.82 9.61 -4.32
N SER A 48 -7.60 8.72 -5.30
CA SER A 48 -7.65 9.08 -6.72
C SER A 48 -9.04 9.49 -7.22
N ILE A 49 -10.11 9.13 -6.50
CA ILE A 49 -11.48 9.59 -6.77
C ILE A 49 -11.57 11.12 -6.55
N TYR A 50 -10.77 11.65 -5.62
CA TYR A 50 -10.77 13.07 -5.26
C TYR A 50 -9.69 13.85 -6.02
N GLU A 51 -8.47 13.30 -6.12
CA GLU A 51 -7.35 13.97 -6.79
C GLU A 51 -6.54 13.00 -7.67
N LEU A 52 -6.49 13.26 -8.99
CA LEU A 52 -6.02 12.31 -10.00
C LEU A 52 -4.55 11.89 -9.82
N TYR A 53 -3.69 12.75 -9.25
CA TYR A 53 -2.28 12.41 -9.07
C TYR A 53 -2.06 11.24 -8.11
N PHE A 54 -3.03 10.87 -7.27
CA PHE A 54 -2.95 9.66 -6.45
C PHE A 54 -2.91 8.37 -7.27
N ILE A 55 -3.29 8.41 -8.56
CA ILE A 55 -3.04 7.31 -9.49
C ILE A 55 -1.54 7.04 -9.63
N ALA A 56 -0.71 8.08 -9.71
CA ALA A 56 0.74 7.90 -9.81
C ALA A 56 1.28 7.19 -8.55
N PHE A 57 0.79 7.55 -7.37
CA PHE A 57 1.14 6.89 -6.11
C PHE A 57 0.63 5.45 -6.06
N ALA A 58 -0.58 5.16 -6.57
CA ALA A 58 -1.09 3.79 -6.68
C ALA A 58 -0.20 2.93 -7.59
N LEU A 59 0.24 3.46 -8.73
CA LEU A 59 1.12 2.74 -9.67
C LEU A 59 2.47 2.36 -9.06
N LEU A 60 2.97 3.10 -8.06
CA LEU A 60 4.19 2.72 -7.34
C LEU A 60 4.07 1.36 -6.65
N SER A 61 2.86 0.89 -6.35
CA SER A 61 2.63 -0.41 -5.72
C SER A 61 2.89 -1.60 -6.67
N ILE A 62 3.00 -1.36 -7.98
CA ILE A 62 3.29 -2.40 -8.98
C ILE A 62 4.68 -2.99 -8.76
N ILE A 63 5.66 -2.15 -8.41
CA ILE A 63 7.05 -2.57 -8.19
C ILE A 63 7.13 -3.61 -7.05
N PRO A 64 6.65 -3.31 -5.82
CA PRO A 64 6.69 -4.28 -4.74
C PRO A 64 5.78 -5.49 -4.99
N PHE A 65 4.67 -5.33 -5.72
CA PHE A 65 3.81 -6.43 -6.12
C PHE A 65 4.57 -7.46 -6.98
N VAL A 66 5.21 -7.00 -8.06
CA VAL A 66 6.00 -7.87 -8.94
C VAL A 66 7.21 -8.44 -8.20
N ALA A 67 7.84 -7.67 -7.32
CA ALA A 67 8.95 -8.13 -6.50
C ALA A 67 8.54 -9.27 -5.55
N ALA A 68 7.30 -9.26 -5.01
CA ALA A 68 6.80 -10.32 -4.15
C ALA A 68 6.86 -11.71 -4.80
N PHE A 69 6.55 -11.81 -6.11
CA PHE A 69 6.59 -13.08 -6.84
C PHE A 69 8.00 -13.59 -7.14
N LYS A 70 9.02 -12.71 -7.05
CA LYS A 70 10.42 -13.08 -7.26
C LYS A 70 11.09 -13.59 -5.99
N ILE A 71 10.48 -13.36 -4.84
CA ILE A 71 10.99 -13.84 -3.57
C ILE A 71 10.69 -15.34 -3.47
N LYS A 72 11.76 -16.14 -3.53
CA LYS A 72 11.67 -17.57 -3.26
C LYS A 72 11.40 -17.76 -1.77
N SER A 73 10.24 -18.34 -1.47
CA SER A 73 9.94 -18.90 -0.16
C SER A 73 10.73 -20.18 0.08
#